data_AF-C1MMC9-F1
#
_entry.id   AF-C1MMC9-F1
#
_cell.length_a   1.000
_cell.length_b   1.000
_cell.length_c   1.000
_cell.angle_alpha   90.00
_cell.angle_beta   90.00
_cell.angle_gamma   90.00
#
_symmetry.space_group_name_H-M   'P 1'
#
loop_
_entity.id
_entity.type
_entity.pdbx_description
1 polymer ?
#
loop_
_entity_poly.entity_id
_entity_poly.type
_entity_poly.pdbx_seq_one_letter_code
_entity_poly.pdbx_strand_id
1 'polypeptide(L)'
;MTRLRTCLALVAVLAVAAVAPSTAEKMNLDLGELLGGLGMEGFGGTDGGGGGAGSYGSVGGMGIPICDPGELPAPTENPEYKFECNGCGPKGMQVKESFGLYKCCNGHDLCYSTCGTSKDFCERVFKACMAKTCDAHAERAECKKQADSMTGMTGLFGGSFHARTQKGSPENGRLGACDCYAPADADRRWEEKFTEFYEKHSDPPMTLDEAGDKAKKVLSTYKPEQRGEVYYKMIKKYQKSTKETEFVWDNVKAEL
;
A
#
# COMPACT_ATOMS: atom_id res chain seq x y z
N MET A 1 82.23 27.89 19.54
CA MET A 1 81.83 28.31 18.18
C MET A 1 80.37 27.85 17.98
N THR A 2 79.38 28.74 18.18
CA THR A 2 78.51 29.33 17.12
C THR A 2 77.77 28.27 16.28
N ARG A 3 76.45 28.22 16.03
CA ARG A 3 75.24 29.05 16.22
C ARG A 3 74.04 28.10 16.01
N LEU A 4 73.03 28.09 16.87
CA LEU A 4 71.66 28.62 16.65
C LEU A 4 71.11 28.52 15.20
N ARG A 5 70.02 27.76 15.00
CA ARG A 5 68.91 28.13 14.10
C ARG A 5 67.62 27.34 14.42
N THR A 6 66.64 28.12 14.85
CA THR A 6 65.22 27.86 15.08
C THR A 6 64.47 27.58 13.78
N CYS A 7 63.45 26.71 13.80
CA CYS A 7 62.24 26.73 12.95
C CYS A 7 61.21 25.78 13.59
N LEU A 8 60.23 26.30 14.33
CA LEU A 8 58.83 26.49 13.92
C LEU A 8 58.03 25.21 13.61
N ALA A 9 57.24 24.82 14.61
CA ALA A 9 55.87 24.30 14.61
C ALA A 9 55.28 23.62 13.36
N LEU A 10 54.71 22.43 13.59
CA LEU A 10 53.40 22.04 13.07
C LEU A 10 52.82 20.93 13.98
N VAL A 11 52.09 21.35 15.02
CA VAL A 11 51.16 20.47 15.74
C VAL A 11 49.90 20.41 14.89
N ALA A 12 49.67 19.27 14.24
CA ALA A 12 48.43 19.01 13.53
C ALA A 12 47.32 18.79 14.57
N VAL A 13 46.50 19.82 14.81
CA VAL A 13 45.23 19.68 15.52
C VAL A 13 44.27 18.97 14.57
N LEU A 14 44.00 17.70 14.83
CA LEU A 14 42.89 16.98 14.22
C LEU A 14 41.58 17.59 14.75
N ALA A 15 41.02 18.53 14.02
CA ALA A 15 39.64 18.94 14.19
C ALA A 15 38.74 17.79 13.72
N VAL A 16 38.17 17.06 14.68
CA VAL A 16 37.04 16.16 14.40
C VAL A 16 35.85 17.06 14.06
N ALA A 17 35.60 17.25 12.77
CA ALA A 17 34.33 17.80 12.32
C ALA A 17 33.26 16.75 12.62
N ALA A 18 32.45 17.01 13.65
CA ALA A 18 31.21 16.29 13.88
C ALA A 18 30.32 16.50 12.65
N VAL A 19 30.17 15.45 11.85
CA VAL A 19 29.15 15.41 10.79
C VAL A 19 27.82 15.26 11.52
N ALA A 20 27.14 16.39 11.74
CA ALA A 20 25.74 16.39 12.10
C ALA A 20 24.95 15.73 10.96
N PRO A 21 24.00 14.81 11.24
CA PRO A 21 23.10 14.33 10.21
C PRO A 21 22.27 15.52 9.71
N SER A 22 22.40 15.79 8.41
CA SER A 22 21.62 16.79 7.70
C SER A 22 20.13 16.50 7.87
N THR A 23 19.46 17.43 8.53
CA THR A 23 18.06 17.83 8.34
C THR A 23 17.17 16.83 7.60
N ALA A 24 16.34 16.12 8.37
CA ALA A 24 15.11 15.54 7.86
C ALA A 24 14.30 16.64 7.17
N GLU A 25 14.26 16.58 5.84
CA GLU A 25 13.47 17.48 5.02
C GLU A 25 12.00 17.29 5.38
N LYS A 26 11.33 18.37 5.76
CA LYS A 26 9.90 18.39 6.04
C LYS A 26 9.17 18.05 4.75
N MET A 27 8.84 16.78 4.54
CA MET A 27 7.97 16.35 3.46
C MET A 27 6.55 16.82 3.74
N ASN A 28 6.22 17.99 3.20
CA ASN A 28 4.86 18.48 3.09
C ASN A 28 4.10 17.54 2.16
N LEU A 29 2.93 17.05 2.60
CA LEU A 29 2.09 16.18 1.77
C LEU A 29 1.55 16.96 0.57
N ASP A 30 2.06 16.66 -0.63
CA ASP A 30 1.23 16.70 -1.83
C ASP A 30 0.92 15.27 -2.25
N LEU A 31 -0.32 14.84 -1.97
CA LEU A 31 -0.83 13.54 -2.37
C LEU A 31 -0.97 13.48 -3.91
N GLY A 32 -0.97 14.63 -4.60
CA GLY A 32 -0.80 14.78 -6.04
C GLY A 32 0.56 14.34 -6.54
N GLU A 33 1.64 14.58 -5.80
CA GLU A 33 3.01 14.17 -6.19
C GLU A 33 3.22 12.66 -6.04
N LEU A 34 2.58 12.02 -5.05
CA LEU A 34 2.53 10.55 -4.95
C LEU A 34 1.71 9.93 -6.10
N LEU A 35 0.68 10.62 -6.58
CA LEU A 35 -0.08 10.24 -7.77
C LEU A 35 0.75 10.46 -9.06
N GLY A 36 1.54 11.53 -9.12
CA GLY A 36 2.48 11.83 -10.20
C GLY A 36 3.62 10.82 -10.29
N GLY A 37 4.17 10.37 -9.16
CA GLY A 37 5.20 9.33 -9.09
C GLY A 37 4.75 7.92 -9.48
N LEU A 38 3.43 7.68 -9.55
CA LEU A 38 2.80 6.48 -10.10
C LEU A 38 2.30 6.68 -11.55
N GLY A 39 2.57 7.82 -12.18
CA GLY A 39 2.13 8.12 -13.55
C GLY A 39 0.61 8.24 -13.69
N MET A 40 -0.10 8.71 -12.66
CA MET A 40 -1.56 8.87 -12.67
C MET A 40 -2.04 10.28 -13.08
N GLU A 41 -1.16 11.14 -13.59
CA GLU A 41 -1.57 12.42 -14.19
C GLU A 41 -2.07 12.17 -15.61
N GLY A 42 -3.38 12.02 -15.73
CA GLY A 42 -4.11 12.14 -16.99
C GLY A 42 -4.66 10.84 -17.56
N PHE A 43 -5.79 10.35 -17.04
CA PHE A 43 -6.71 9.52 -17.82
C PHE A 43 -8.16 9.74 -17.34
N GLY A 44 -8.75 10.84 -17.79
CA GLY A 44 -10.19 10.92 -17.97
C GLY A 44 -10.59 10.02 -19.14
N GLY A 45 -10.78 8.73 -18.88
CA GLY A 45 -11.34 7.78 -19.83
C GLY A 45 -12.84 7.68 -19.59
N THR A 46 -13.64 8.37 -20.41
CA THR A 46 -15.08 8.18 -20.49
C THR A 46 -15.37 6.88 -21.22
N ASP A 47 -15.57 5.79 -20.48
CA ASP A 47 -16.32 4.64 -21.00
C ASP A 47 -17.77 4.76 -20.51
N GLY A 48 -18.62 5.23 -21.42
CA GLY A 48 -20.04 5.39 -21.21
C GLY A 48 -20.76 4.05 -21.16
N GLY A 49 -21.66 3.91 -20.19
CA GLY A 49 -22.58 2.79 -20.08
C GLY A 49 -23.64 3.00 -19.01
N GLY A 50 -24.72 3.71 -19.38
CA GLY A 50 -26.09 3.50 -18.89
C GLY A 50 -26.39 3.72 -17.40
N GLY A 51 -27.16 4.77 -17.09
CA GLY A 51 -27.68 5.05 -15.76
C GLY A 51 -28.63 3.97 -15.21
N GLY A 52 -28.59 3.80 -13.90
CA GLY A 52 -29.52 3.00 -13.10
C GLY A 52 -29.15 3.06 -11.63
N ALA A 53 -30.04 3.62 -10.82
CA ALA A 53 -30.01 3.83 -9.37
C ALA A 53 -28.95 3.07 -8.52
N GLY A 54 -28.09 3.83 -7.84
CA GLY A 54 -27.61 3.56 -6.48
C GLY A 54 -27.06 2.15 -6.19
N SER A 55 -26.02 1.71 -6.91
CA SER A 55 -25.26 0.52 -6.52
C SER A 55 -23.98 0.93 -5.79
N TYR A 56 -24.05 1.02 -4.47
CA TYR A 56 -22.89 1.18 -3.60
C TYR A 56 -22.07 -0.13 -3.42
N GLY A 57 -22.19 -1.09 -4.35
CA GLY A 57 -21.70 -2.46 -4.17
C GLY A 57 -20.86 -3.04 -5.30
N SER A 58 -20.51 -2.25 -6.33
CA SER A 58 -19.69 -2.74 -7.44
C SER A 58 -18.36 -2.00 -7.52
N VAL A 59 -17.42 -2.38 -6.66
CA VAL A 59 -16.01 -2.06 -6.85
C VAL A 59 -15.44 -2.91 -7.99
N GLY A 60 -15.55 -2.39 -9.22
CA GLY A 60 -14.73 -2.61 -10.42
C GLY A 60 -14.14 -4.00 -10.71
N GLY A 61 -14.64 -4.62 -11.78
CA GLY A 61 -14.01 -5.74 -12.49
C GLY A 61 -14.70 -7.10 -12.24
N MET A 62 -15.81 -7.38 -12.95
CA MET A 62 -16.70 -8.54 -12.69
C MET A 62 -16.96 -8.72 -11.18
N GLY A 63 -17.47 -7.65 -10.55
CA GLY A 63 -17.46 -7.48 -9.10
C GLY A 63 -18.30 -8.54 -8.38
N ILE A 64 -17.63 -9.46 -7.70
CA ILE A 64 -18.25 -10.27 -6.65
C ILE A 64 -18.54 -9.30 -5.50
N PRO A 65 -19.81 -9.04 -5.15
CA PRO A 65 -20.15 -8.06 -4.12
C PRO A 65 -19.56 -8.50 -2.78
N ILE A 66 -18.91 -7.60 -2.04
CA ILE A 66 -18.30 -7.92 -0.73
C ILE A 66 -19.37 -8.10 0.34
N CYS A 67 -20.35 -7.19 0.37
CA CYS A 67 -21.45 -7.16 1.33
C CYS A 67 -22.79 -7.41 0.67
N ASP A 68 -23.80 -7.70 1.48
CA ASP A 68 -25.17 -7.85 1.00
C ASP A 68 -25.77 -6.51 0.55
N PRO A 69 -26.82 -6.53 -0.30
CA PRO A 69 -27.45 -5.29 -0.76
C PRO A 69 -27.91 -4.40 0.41
N GLY A 70 -27.46 -3.15 0.41
CA GLY A 70 -27.78 -2.16 1.45
C GLY A 70 -26.70 -1.99 2.52
N GLU A 71 -25.70 -2.87 2.54
CA GLU A 71 -24.52 -2.76 3.39
C GLU A 71 -23.31 -2.25 2.62
N LEU A 72 -22.37 -1.62 3.34
CA LEU A 72 -21.11 -1.13 2.81
C LEU A 72 -19.93 -1.81 3.51
N PRO A 73 -18.86 -2.15 2.76
CA PRO A 73 -17.64 -2.67 3.36
C PRO A 73 -16.85 -1.56 4.05
N ALA A 74 -16.37 -1.84 5.26
CA ALA A 74 -15.38 -1.03 5.95
C ALA A 74 -14.33 -1.94 6.62
N PRO A 75 -13.13 -1.43 6.96
CA PRO A 75 -12.05 -2.26 7.49
C PRO A 75 -12.48 -3.03 8.72
N THR A 76 -12.09 -4.30 8.81
CA THR A 76 -12.50 -5.15 9.93
C THR A 76 -12.10 -4.57 11.29
N GLU A 77 -12.94 -4.75 12.30
CA GLU A 77 -12.63 -4.43 13.70
C GLU A 77 -11.80 -5.50 14.38
N ASN A 78 -11.64 -6.68 13.76
CA ASN A 78 -10.89 -7.77 14.36
C ASN A 78 -9.40 -7.39 14.52
N PRO A 79 -8.88 -7.27 15.77
CA PRO A 79 -7.50 -6.87 16.00
C PRO A 79 -6.47 -7.94 15.60
N GLU A 80 -6.92 -9.18 15.40
CA GLU A 80 -6.10 -10.30 14.92
C GLU A 80 -5.90 -10.28 13.41
N TYR A 81 -6.66 -9.45 12.66
CA TYR A 81 -6.47 -9.32 11.22
C TYR A 81 -5.08 -8.76 10.90
N LYS A 82 -4.41 -9.42 9.95
CA LYS A 82 -3.11 -9.00 9.40
C LYS A 82 -3.12 -9.12 7.89
N PHE A 83 -2.39 -8.23 7.22
CA PHE A 83 -2.14 -8.31 5.79
C PHE A 83 -1.22 -9.50 5.53
N GLU A 84 -1.77 -10.57 4.94
CA GLU A 84 -0.97 -11.73 4.53
C GLU A 84 -0.29 -11.40 3.20
N CYS A 85 1.03 -11.47 3.18
CA CYS A 85 1.85 -11.38 1.96
C CYS A 85 2.60 -12.70 1.81
N ASN A 86 2.38 -13.38 0.70
CA ASN A 86 2.95 -14.71 0.44
C ASN A 86 3.79 -14.74 -0.84
N GLY A 87 4.07 -13.60 -1.46
CA GLY A 87 4.90 -13.52 -2.66
C GLY A 87 4.15 -13.89 -3.91
N CYS A 88 4.87 -14.33 -4.94
CA CYS A 88 4.25 -14.55 -6.24
C CYS A 88 3.56 -15.91 -6.33
N GLY A 89 2.23 -15.90 -6.37
CA GLY A 89 1.40 -17.09 -6.57
C GLY A 89 0.48 -17.37 -5.39
N PRO A 90 -0.51 -18.25 -5.53
CA PRO A 90 -1.38 -18.60 -4.42
C PRO A 90 -0.63 -19.44 -3.37
N LYS A 91 -1.07 -19.36 -2.12
CA LYS A 91 -0.52 -20.13 -1.01
C LYS A 91 -0.45 -21.63 -1.36
N GLY A 92 0.74 -22.22 -1.20
CA GLY A 92 1.02 -23.62 -1.58
C GLY A 92 1.40 -23.85 -3.05
N MET A 93 1.31 -22.84 -3.92
CA MET A 93 1.70 -22.91 -5.34
C MET A 93 2.53 -21.67 -5.71
N GLN A 94 3.67 -21.51 -5.05
CA GLN A 94 4.57 -20.39 -5.25
C GLN A 94 5.23 -20.44 -6.63
N VAL A 95 5.19 -19.31 -7.34
CA VAL A 95 5.85 -19.09 -8.62
C VAL A 95 7.28 -18.65 -8.35
N LYS A 96 8.23 -19.41 -8.87
CA LYS A 96 9.63 -19.00 -8.86
C LYS A 96 9.81 -17.81 -9.81
N GLU A 97 10.30 -16.71 -9.28
CA GLU A 97 10.68 -15.53 -10.03
C GLU A 97 12.12 -15.14 -9.67
N SER A 98 12.87 -14.62 -10.63
CA SER A 98 14.30 -14.33 -10.47
C SER A 98 14.66 -12.87 -10.73
N PHE A 99 13.66 -12.01 -10.88
CA PHE A 99 13.82 -10.61 -11.29
C PHE A 99 13.47 -9.61 -10.19
N GLY A 100 13.15 -10.09 -8.99
CA GLY A 100 12.73 -9.26 -7.87
C GLY A 100 11.25 -8.85 -7.94
N LEU A 101 10.44 -9.56 -8.72
CA LEU A 101 9.01 -9.34 -8.88
C LEU A 101 8.22 -9.62 -7.59
N TYR A 102 8.80 -10.33 -6.61
CA TYR A 102 8.18 -10.60 -5.32
C TYR A 102 7.68 -9.34 -4.61
N LYS A 103 8.35 -8.19 -4.79
CA LYS A 103 7.91 -6.91 -4.21
C LYS A 103 6.55 -6.47 -4.77
N CYS A 104 6.37 -6.64 -6.07
CA CYS A 104 5.12 -6.34 -6.74
C CYS A 104 4.02 -7.32 -6.34
N CYS A 105 4.36 -8.60 -6.16
CA CYS A 105 3.42 -9.61 -5.68
C CYS A 105 2.97 -9.32 -4.24
N ASN A 106 3.90 -9.04 -3.31
CA ASN A 106 3.55 -8.62 -1.95
C ASN A 106 2.69 -7.33 -1.94
N GLY A 107 3.03 -6.37 -2.81
CA GLY A 107 2.23 -5.15 -2.98
C GLY A 107 0.83 -5.40 -3.56
N HIS A 108 0.63 -6.49 -4.29
CA HIS A 108 -0.66 -6.94 -4.82
C HIS A 108 -1.45 -7.71 -3.77
N ASP A 109 -0.81 -8.59 -3.01
CA ASP A 109 -1.38 -9.27 -1.85
C ASP A 109 -1.90 -8.25 -0.82
N LEU A 110 -1.08 -7.24 -0.49
CA LEU A 110 -1.49 -6.11 0.35
C LEU A 110 -2.72 -5.40 -0.23
N CYS A 111 -2.75 -5.15 -1.54
CA CYS A 111 -3.89 -4.48 -2.16
C CYS A 111 -5.15 -5.32 -2.02
N TYR A 112 -5.09 -6.62 -2.36
CA TYR A 112 -6.22 -7.55 -2.23
C TYR A 112 -6.71 -7.71 -0.78
N SER A 113 -5.80 -7.57 0.19
CA SER A 113 -6.08 -7.63 1.63
C SER A 113 -6.39 -6.26 2.24
N THR A 114 -6.42 -5.18 1.45
CA THR A 114 -6.89 -3.88 1.93
C THR A 114 -8.39 -3.78 1.66
N CYS A 115 -9.18 -3.59 2.72
CA CYS A 115 -10.63 -3.47 2.55
C CYS A 115 -11.00 -2.35 1.57
N GLY A 116 -12.00 -2.59 0.71
CA GLY A 116 -12.59 -1.58 -0.14
C GLY A 116 -11.74 -1.16 -1.35
N THR A 117 -10.58 -1.78 -1.59
CA THR A 117 -9.91 -1.61 -2.88
C THR A 117 -10.71 -2.29 -3.98
N SER A 118 -10.66 -1.75 -5.20
CA SER A 118 -11.18 -2.45 -6.37
C SER A 118 -10.13 -3.40 -6.96
N LYS A 119 -10.58 -4.50 -7.56
CA LYS A 119 -9.69 -5.41 -8.29
C LYS A 119 -8.95 -4.64 -9.38
N ASP A 120 -9.67 -3.81 -10.14
CA ASP A 120 -9.08 -3.06 -11.23
C ASP A 120 -7.98 -2.10 -10.76
N PHE A 121 -8.16 -1.45 -9.59
CA PHE A 121 -7.08 -0.67 -8.97
C PHE A 121 -5.87 -1.53 -8.63
N CYS A 122 -6.08 -2.67 -7.97
CA CYS A 122 -4.99 -3.57 -7.60
C CYS A 122 -4.24 -4.11 -8.82
N GLU A 123 -4.95 -4.54 -9.88
CA GLU A 123 -4.32 -5.01 -11.12
C GLU A 123 -3.53 -3.90 -11.83
N ARG A 124 -4.04 -2.66 -11.83
CA ARG A 124 -3.30 -1.52 -12.41
C ARG A 124 -2.01 -1.23 -11.66
N VAL A 125 -2.07 -1.16 -10.34
CA VAL A 125 -0.88 -0.90 -9.49
C VAL A 125 0.13 -2.05 -9.63
N PHE A 126 -0.35 -3.30 -9.67
CA PHE A 126 0.47 -4.48 -9.86
C PHE A 126 1.21 -4.46 -11.20
N LYS A 127 0.48 -4.23 -12.31
CA LYS A 127 1.07 -4.13 -13.65
C LYS A 127 2.09 -3.00 -13.76
N ALA A 128 1.81 -1.85 -13.15
CA ALA A 128 2.74 -0.72 -13.13
C ALA A 128 4.04 -1.06 -12.35
N CYS A 129 3.92 -1.71 -11.19
CA CYS A 129 5.08 -2.18 -10.43
C CYS A 129 5.92 -3.18 -11.22
N MET A 130 5.26 -4.16 -11.84
CA MET A 130 5.91 -5.18 -12.66
C MET A 130 6.70 -4.57 -13.81
N ALA A 131 6.08 -3.65 -14.57
CA ALA A 131 6.73 -2.95 -15.67
C ALA A 131 7.94 -2.15 -15.18
N LYS A 132 7.80 -1.39 -14.08
CA LYS A 132 8.89 -0.59 -13.51
C LYS A 132 10.07 -1.46 -13.06
N THR A 133 9.79 -2.59 -12.42
CA THR A 133 10.82 -3.53 -11.96
C THR A 133 11.59 -4.12 -13.15
N CYS A 134 10.88 -4.58 -14.18
CA CYS A 134 11.53 -5.13 -15.37
C CYS A 134 12.30 -4.10 -16.19
N ASP A 135 11.83 -2.85 -16.23
CA ASP A 135 12.50 -1.78 -16.96
C ASP A 135 13.87 -1.43 -16.38
N ALA A 136 14.07 -1.66 -15.08
CA ALA A 136 15.35 -1.50 -14.39
C ALA A 136 16.23 -2.77 -14.40
N HIS A 137 15.73 -3.89 -14.91
CA HIS A 137 16.43 -5.17 -14.87
C HIS A 137 17.28 -5.41 -16.13
N ALA A 138 18.46 -6.05 -15.99
CA ALA A 138 19.35 -6.34 -17.12
C ALA A 138 18.67 -7.27 -18.16
N GLU A 139 17.97 -8.29 -17.67
CA GLU A 139 17.19 -9.25 -18.47
C GLU A 139 15.75 -8.77 -18.72
N ARG A 140 15.59 -7.52 -19.18
CA ARG A 140 14.28 -6.85 -19.32
C ARG A 140 13.25 -7.66 -20.10
N ALA A 141 13.64 -8.30 -21.20
CA ALA A 141 12.72 -9.04 -22.06
C ALA A 141 12.12 -10.27 -21.34
N GLU A 142 12.97 -11.09 -20.70
CA GLU A 142 12.55 -12.27 -19.96
C GLU A 142 11.72 -11.89 -18.72
N CYS A 143 12.12 -10.83 -18.02
CA CYS A 143 11.35 -10.27 -16.91
C CYS A 143 9.95 -9.86 -17.37
N LYS A 144 9.84 -9.10 -18.48
CA LYS A 144 8.54 -8.67 -19.01
C LYS A 144 7.65 -9.84 -19.38
N LYS A 145 8.20 -10.88 -20.00
CA LYS A 145 7.46 -12.11 -20.31
C LYS A 145 6.90 -12.79 -19.06
N GLN A 146 7.69 -12.86 -17.98
CA GLN A 146 7.20 -13.40 -16.70
C GLN A 146 6.14 -12.51 -16.05
N ALA A 147 6.37 -11.20 -16.03
CA ALA A 147 5.41 -10.20 -15.55
C ALA A 147 4.07 -10.22 -16.30
N ASP A 148 4.12 -10.31 -17.63
CA ASP A 148 2.92 -10.39 -18.48
C ASP A 148 2.13 -11.67 -18.20
N SER A 149 2.82 -12.79 -17.97
CA SER A 149 2.19 -14.05 -17.56
C SER A 149 1.48 -13.92 -16.19
N MET A 150 2.15 -13.32 -15.19
CA MET A 150 1.58 -13.12 -13.86
C MET A 150 0.37 -12.17 -13.90
N THR A 151 0.51 -11.00 -14.52
CA THR A 151 -0.57 -10.01 -14.65
C THR A 151 -1.74 -10.52 -15.49
N GLY A 152 -1.48 -11.35 -16.51
CA GLY A 152 -2.53 -12.02 -17.27
C GLY A 152 -3.32 -13.01 -16.42
N MET A 153 -2.64 -13.81 -15.59
CA MET A 153 -3.27 -14.80 -14.72
C MET A 153 -4.11 -14.15 -13.60
N THR A 154 -3.59 -13.11 -12.93
CA THR A 154 -4.35 -12.35 -11.93
C THR A 154 -5.49 -11.56 -12.57
N GLY A 155 -5.28 -11.04 -13.79
CA GLY A 155 -6.33 -10.42 -14.59
C GLY A 155 -7.54 -11.33 -14.80
N LEU A 156 -7.29 -12.59 -15.19
CA LEU A 156 -8.33 -13.60 -15.48
C LEU A 156 -8.95 -14.21 -14.23
N PHE A 157 -8.15 -14.60 -13.23
CA PHE A 157 -8.61 -15.42 -12.10
C PHE A 157 -8.63 -14.67 -10.76
N GLY A 158 -8.04 -13.48 -10.69
CA GLY A 158 -7.82 -12.74 -9.44
C GLY A 158 -9.09 -12.25 -8.75
N GLY A 159 -10.22 -12.09 -9.48
CA GLY A 159 -11.46 -11.58 -8.88
C GLY A 159 -12.00 -12.43 -7.74
N SER A 160 -11.97 -13.75 -7.88
CA SER A 160 -12.36 -14.66 -6.81
C SER A 160 -11.42 -14.59 -5.59
N PHE A 161 -10.13 -14.41 -5.81
CA PHE A 161 -9.14 -14.30 -4.73
C PHE A 161 -9.26 -12.96 -4.00
N HIS A 162 -9.43 -11.87 -4.75
CA HIS A 162 -9.69 -10.53 -4.22
C HIS A 162 -10.92 -10.53 -3.32
N ALA A 163 -12.05 -11.01 -3.82
CA ALA A 163 -13.30 -11.03 -3.06
C ALA A 163 -13.21 -11.91 -1.81
N ARG A 164 -12.62 -13.11 -1.91
CA ARG A 164 -12.42 -14.00 -0.75
C ARG A 164 -11.51 -13.41 0.31
N THR A 165 -10.50 -12.64 -0.09
CA THR A 165 -9.59 -11.99 0.86
C THR A 165 -10.28 -10.84 1.59
N GLN A 166 -11.15 -10.10 0.91
CA GLN A 166 -11.94 -9.06 1.55
C GLN A 166 -13.05 -9.61 2.44
N LYS A 167 -13.78 -10.65 2.01
CA LYS A 167 -14.86 -11.27 2.81
C LYS A 167 -14.39 -12.15 3.97
N GLY A 168 -13.24 -12.80 3.82
CA GLY A 168 -12.86 -13.90 4.71
C GLY A 168 -13.74 -15.14 4.51
N SER A 169 -13.68 -16.04 5.48
CA SER A 169 -14.44 -17.29 5.56
C SER A 169 -14.45 -17.73 7.03
N PRO A 170 -15.36 -17.16 7.85
CA PRO A 170 -15.41 -17.44 9.28
C PRO A 170 -15.56 -18.94 9.60
N GLU A 171 -16.24 -19.70 8.75
CA GLU A 171 -16.44 -21.15 8.88
C GLU A 171 -15.14 -21.97 8.86
N ASN A 172 -14.05 -21.44 8.28
CA ASN A 172 -12.72 -22.03 8.34
C ASN A 172 -11.70 -21.16 9.08
N GLY A 173 -12.18 -20.17 9.84
CA GLY A 173 -11.34 -19.28 10.64
C GLY A 173 -10.53 -18.27 9.84
N ARG A 174 -10.77 -18.10 8.53
CA ARG A 174 -10.09 -17.08 7.73
C ARG A 174 -10.74 -15.72 7.97
N LEU A 175 -9.98 -14.80 8.54
CA LEU A 175 -10.42 -13.41 8.74
C LEU A 175 -10.49 -12.66 7.39
N GLY A 176 -11.52 -11.82 7.25
CA GLY A 176 -11.70 -10.94 6.09
C GLY A 176 -11.10 -9.56 6.33
N ALA A 177 -10.68 -8.89 5.26
CA ALA A 177 -10.23 -7.49 5.36
C ALA A 177 -11.37 -6.54 5.73
N CYS A 178 -12.59 -6.86 5.28
CA CYS A 178 -13.78 -6.06 5.45
C CYS A 178 -14.78 -6.73 6.39
N ASP A 179 -15.43 -5.92 7.20
CA ASP A 179 -16.74 -6.21 7.78
C ASP A 179 -17.81 -5.39 7.04
N CYS A 180 -19.06 -5.84 7.11
CA CYS A 180 -20.19 -5.23 6.43
C CYS A 180 -21.06 -4.45 7.42
N TYR A 181 -21.39 -3.21 7.07
CA TYR A 181 -22.05 -2.27 7.96
C TYR A 181 -23.21 -1.57 7.26
N ALA A 182 -24.17 -1.06 8.04
CA ALA A 182 -25.08 -0.03 7.54
C ALA A 182 -24.27 1.21 7.07
N PRO A 183 -24.75 1.99 6.09
CA PRO A 183 -23.96 3.05 5.48
C PRO A 183 -23.34 4.07 6.47
N ALA A 184 -24.11 4.51 7.46
CA ALA A 184 -23.63 5.46 8.47
C ALA A 184 -22.55 4.84 9.38
N ASP A 185 -22.67 3.56 9.70
CA ASP A 185 -21.67 2.84 10.51
C ASP A 185 -20.39 2.56 9.72
N ALA A 186 -20.51 2.30 8.42
CA ALA A 186 -19.35 2.19 7.54
C ALA A 186 -18.54 3.49 7.50
N ASP A 187 -19.21 4.64 7.39
CA ASP A 187 -18.56 5.96 7.42
C ASP A 187 -17.81 6.19 8.73
N ARG A 188 -18.46 5.92 9.87
CA ARG A 188 -17.83 6.01 11.19
C ARG A 188 -16.62 5.08 11.29
N ARG A 189 -16.76 3.83 10.83
CA ARG A 189 -15.68 2.84 10.89
C ARG A 189 -14.45 3.25 10.08
N TRP A 190 -14.64 3.85 8.91
CA TRP A 190 -13.54 4.40 8.12
C TRP A 190 -12.81 5.54 8.83
N GLU A 191 -13.55 6.45 9.49
CA GLU A 191 -12.96 7.54 10.28
C GLU A 191 -12.14 7.02 11.45
N GLU A 192 -12.71 6.09 12.23
CA GLU A 192 -12.02 5.42 13.33
C GLU A 192 -10.75 4.72 12.82
N LYS A 193 -10.84 3.95 11.74
CA LYS A 193 -9.67 3.22 11.21
C LYS A 193 -8.55 4.16 10.79
N PHE A 194 -8.88 5.26 10.12
CA PHE A 194 -7.87 6.22 9.65
C PHE A 194 -7.24 6.96 10.83
N THR A 195 -8.04 7.28 11.85
CA THR A 195 -7.59 7.90 13.10
C THR A 195 -6.60 6.99 13.82
N GLU A 196 -7.02 5.75 14.11
CA GLU A 196 -6.17 4.72 14.74
C GLU A 196 -4.86 4.52 13.97
N PHE A 197 -4.96 4.45 12.63
CA PHE A 197 -3.80 4.26 11.79
C PHE A 197 -2.83 5.44 11.90
N TYR A 198 -3.30 6.68 11.79
CA TYR A 198 -2.44 7.85 11.89
C TYR A 198 -1.83 7.99 13.28
N GLU A 199 -2.60 7.81 14.35
CA GLU A 199 -2.09 7.87 15.72
C GLU A 199 -0.94 6.87 15.93
N LYS A 200 -1.11 5.63 15.45
CA LYS A 200 -0.13 4.56 15.65
C LYS A 200 1.10 4.65 14.76
N HIS A 201 0.93 5.09 13.51
CA HIS A 201 1.93 4.89 12.45
C HIS A 201 2.48 6.17 11.83
N SER A 202 1.93 7.34 12.16
CA SER A 202 2.42 8.58 11.57
C SER A 202 3.86 8.91 12.00
N ASP A 203 4.59 9.50 11.05
CA ASP A 203 5.89 10.12 11.27
C ASP A 203 5.87 11.49 10.57
N PRO A 204 5.97 12.62 11.32
CA PRO A 204 6.07 12.68 12.78
C PRO A 204 4.80 12.11 13.48
N PRO A 205 4.93 11.59 14.73
CA PRO A 205 3.79 11.09 15.48
C PRO A 205 2.71 12.15 15.71
N MET A 206 1.44 11.74 15.59
CA MET A 206 0.26 12.57 15.83
C MET A 206 -0.42 12.17 17.13
N THR A 207 -0.97 13.15 17.85
CA THR A 207 -1.94 12.89 18.93
C THR A 207 -3.27 12.36 18.37
N LEU A 208 -4.11 11.79 19.23
CA LEU A 208 -5.44 11.30 18.83
C LEU A 208 -6.29 12.37 18.12
N ASP A 209 -6.28 13.59 18.64
CA ASP A 209 -7.04 14.71 18.05
C ASP A 209 -6.48 15.11 16.68
N GLU A 210 -5.16 15.22 16.53
CA GLU A 210 -4.51 15.53 15.25
C GLU A 210 -4.75 14.42 14.21
N ALA A 211 -4.69 13.16 14.64
CA ALA A 211 -4.98 11.99 13.81
C ALA A 211 -6.44 11.98 13.35
N GLY A 212 -7.38 12.31 14.25
CA GLY A 212 -8.81 12.42 13.96
C GLY A 212 -9.12 13.53 12.96
N ASP A 213 -8.55 14.72 13.16
CA ASP A 213 -8.71 15.83 12.22
C ASP A 213 -8.12 15.50 10.84
N LYS A 214 -6.96 14.81 10.82
CA LYS A 214 -6.36 14.34 9.59
C LYS A 214 -7.24 13.31 8.88
N ALA A 215 -7.79 12.34 9.61
CA ALA A 215 -8.69 11.32 9.08
C ALA A 215 -9.93 11.95 8.43
N LYS A 216 -10.63 12.86 9.14
CA LYS A 216 -11.79 13.60 8.61
C LYS A 216 -11.44 14.39 7.35
N LYS A 217 -10.29 15.09 7.34
CA LYS A 217 -9.82 15.83 6.16
C LYS A 217 -9.58 14.92 4.97
N VAL A 218 -8.97 13.76 5.18
CA VAL A 218 -8.74 12.78 4.10
C VAL A 218 -10.07 12.23 3.60
N LEU A 219 -10.96 11.79 4.49
CA LEU A 219 -12.24 11.19 4.12
C LEU A 219 -13.22 12.16 3.45
N SER A 220 -13.11 13.47 3.71
CA SER A 220 -13.87 14.51 3.00
C SER A 220 -13.27 14.89 1.64
N THR A 221 -11.99 14.57 1.40
CA THR A 221 -11.32 14.81 0.11
C THR A 221 -11.64 13.72 -0.92
N TYR A 222 -11.85 12.48 -0.46
CA TYR A 222 -12.03 11.30 -1.30
C TYR A 222 -13.46 10.78 -1.26
N LYS A 223 -13.94 10.25 -2.39
CA LYS A 223 -15.26 9.63 -2.43
C LYS A 223 -15.27 8.32 -1.62
N PRO A 224 -16.41 7.87 -1.09
CA PRO A 224 -16.51 6.62 -0.33
C PRO A 224 -15.89 5.41 -1.04
N GLU A 225 -16.11 5.26 -2.34
CA GLU A 225 -15.56 4.18 -3.16
C GLU A 225 -14.03 4.20 -3.32
N GLN A 226 -13.37 5.30 -2.96
CA GLN A 226 -11.90 5.45 -3.06
C GLN A 226 -11.18 5.19 -1.73
N ARG A 227 -11.91 5.03 -0.62
CA ARG A 227 -11.31 4.95 0.72
C ARG A 227 -10.35 3.77 0.87
N GLY A 228 -10.67 2.62 0.29
CA GLY A 228 -9.75 1.47 0.28
C GLY A 228 -8.45 1.73 -0.47
N GLU A 229 -8.50 2.42 -1.61
CA GLU A 229 -7.30 2.80 -2.37
C GLU A 229 -6.44 3.80 -1.59
N VAL A 230 -7.07 4.72 -0.85
CA VAL A 230 -6.38 5.66 0.03
C VAL A 230 -5.74 4.91 1.19
N TYR A 231 -6.45 3.96 1.80
CA TYR A 231 -5.92 3.17 2.91
C TYR A 231 -4.72 2.33 2.48
N TYR A 232 -4.78 1.70 1.31
CA TYR A 232 -3.65 0.99 0.70
C TYR A 232 -2.43 1.90 0.56
N LYS A 233 -2.62 3.11 0.03
CA LYS A 233 -1.55 4.11 -0.13
C LYS A 233 -1.00 4.56 1.23
N MET A 234 -1.85 4.70 2.24
CA MET A 234 -1.42 5.02 3.61
C MET A 234 -0.53 3.91 4.17
N ILE A 235 -0.93 2.64 4.07
CA ILE A 235 -0.13 1.50 4.54
C ILE A 235 1.24 1.48 3.84
N LYS A 236 1.28 1.67 2.51
CA LYS A 236 2.56 1.73 1.77
C LYS A 236 3.44 2.92 2.19
N LYS A 237 2.84 4.08 2.46
CA LYS A 237 3.57 5.27 2.91
C LYS A 237 4.25 5.04 4.25
N TYR A 238 3.52 4.46 5.20
CA TYR A 238 4.01 4.20 6.56
C TYR A 238 4.54 2.76 6.75
N GLN A 239 4.95 2.11 5.66
CA GLN A 239 5.33 0.69 5.68
C GLN A 239 6.41 0.36 6.73
N LYS A 240 7.29 1.31 7.04
CA LYS A 240 8.36 1.14 8.03
C LYS A 240 7.81 0.88 9.43
N SER A 241 6.72 1.53 9.83
CA SER A 241 6.10 1.32 11.14
C SER A 241 5.13 0.14 11.13
N THR A 242 4.51 -0.19 9.99
CA THR A 242 3.50 -1.24 9.90
C THR A 242 4.07 -2.64 9.69
N LYS A 243 5.26 -2.77 9.08
CA LYS A 243 5.82 -4.03 8.57
C LYS A 243 5.87 -5.17 9.59
N GLU A 244 6.12 -4.87 10.87
CA GLU A 244 6.26 -5.87 11.93
C GLU A 244 4.94 -6.11 12.69
N THR A 245 3.98 -5.19 12.63
CA THR A 245 2.77 -5.24 13.47
C THR A 245 1.49 -5.51 12.70
N GLU A 246 1.45 -5.20 11.40
CA GLU A 246 0.24 -5.30 10.57
C GLU A 246 0.31 -6.44 9.55
N PHE A 247 1.46 -7.09 9.37
CA PHE A 247 1.69 -8.05 8.29
C PHE A 247 1.99 -9.45 8.83
N VAL A 248 1.57 -10.46 8.05
CA VAL A 248 2.09 -11.83 8.13
C VAL A 248 2.83 -12.12 6.84
N TRP A 249 4.11 -12.42 6.95
CA TRP A 249 4.98 -12.74 5.83
C TRP A 249 5.14 -14.26 5.71
N ASP A 250 4.40 -14.89 4.81
CA ASP A 250 4.41 -16.35 4.66
C ASP A 250 5.63 -16.81 3.85
N ASN A 251 6.74 -17.07 4.54
CA ASN A 251 7.99 -17.60 3.96
C ASN A 251 8.55 -16.75 2.82
N VAL A 252 8.33 -15.44 2.87
CA VAL A 252 8.77 -14.47 1.86
C VAL A 252 9.54 -13.32 2.48
N LYS A 253 10.26 -12.59 1.62
CA LYS A 253 10.95 -11.36 2.00
C LYS A 253 9.91 -10.28 2.34
N ALA A 254 10.11 -9.65 3.49
CA ALA A 254 9.23 -8.63 4.03
C ALA A 254 9.46 -7.25 3.39
N GLU A 255 9.08 -7.09 2.11
CA GLU A 255 9.28 -5.87 1.31
C GLU A 255 8.09 -5.65 0.35
N LEU A 256 7.72 -4.38 0.11
CA LEU A 256 6.58 -3.91 -0.72
C LEU A 256 7.00 -2.96 -1.85
#